data_AF-A0A9E0G544-F1
#
_entry.id   AF-A0A9E0G544-F1
#
_cell.length_a   1.000
_cell.length_b   1.000
_cell.length_c   1.000
_cell.angle_alpha   90.00
_cell.angle_beta   90.00
_cell.angle_gamma   90.00
#
_symmetry.space_group_name_H-M   'P 1'
#
loop_
_entity.id
_entity.type
_entity.pdbx_description
1 polymer ?
#
loop_
_entity_poly.entity_id
_entity_poly.type
_entity_poly.pdbx_seq_one_letter_code
_entity_poly.pdbx_strand_id
1 'polypeptide(L)'
;MSAFTTIISFVFNGKIISINFSEPVAFKPSATVFEFLCTIENKNSLIQEYARKDYEIFSVSLAQLDGRGGLEYKSFDPHLLLLPMMHGKQLIINRDELKIDPPSDIYNFNAPEEEIIELLHSIADDRNTKILETMGLMYLKPFTLEEVLRLKHRYLDALVINGLTHTRHLHIKNKMTLQRILDISDVAELNFMVEDKKFLAFGAGVNINEVITFCKRSMVRLAETLQQVGSVQIRNQITLSDIITTAVLNGGLISFLTALGSRLRLASVIGNRECKLEDCYSEHQKINIKPDELITLIIIPKLVDNEIIKSV
;
A
#
# COMPACT_ATOMS: atom_id res chain seq x y z
N MET A 1 1.49 -17.06 21.55
CA MET A 1 1.49 -15.70 20.96
C MET A 1 2.62 -15.67 19.96
N SER A 2 2.36 -15.23 18.73
CA SER A 2 3.43 -14.90 17.77
C SER A 2 4.37 -13.86 18.42
N ALA A 3 5.67 -13.95 18.16
CA ALA A 3 6.59 -12.90 18.57
C ALA A 3 6.24 -11.64 17.76
N PHE A 4 6.21 -10.49 18.42
CA PHE A 4 6.01 -9.19 17.80
C PHE A 4 7.17 -8.27 18.16
N THR A 5 7.44 -7.28 17.32
CA THR A 5 8.48 -6.27 17.57
C THR A 5 7.92 -4.87 17.41
N THR A 6 8.52 -3.92 18.13
CA THR A 6 8.15 -2.50 18.11
C THR A 6 9.13 -1.67 17.28
N ILE A 7 10.05 -2.34 16.59
CA ILE A 7 11.10 -1.73 15.78
C ILE A 7 10.77 -1.93 14.30
N ILE A 8 10.93 -0.86 13.52
CA ILE A 8 11.06 -0.95 12.07
C ILE A 8 12.51 -0.68 11.68
N SER A 9 12.96 -1.32 10.59
CA SER A 9 14.30 -1.17 10.06
C SER A 9 14.22 -1.10 8.55
N PHE A 10 14.96 -0.18 7.95
CA PHE A 10 14.95 0.07 6.51
C PHE A 10 16.29 0.66 6.08
N VAL A 11 16.58 0.61 4.79
CA VAL A 11 17.85 1.13 4.26
C VAL A 11 17.64 2.57 3.78
N PHE A 12 18.51 3.48 4.21
CA PHE A 12 18.53 4.86 3.74
C PHE A 12 19.98 5.34 3.68
N ASN A 13 20.39 5.93 2.56
CA ASN A 13 21.76 6.38 2.31
C ASN A 13 22.83 5.28 2.56
N GLY A 14 22.55 4.06 2.11
CA GLY A 14 23.44 2.90 2.25
C GLY A 14 23.61 2.38 3.68
N LYS A 15 22.72 2.74 4.60
CA LYS A 15 22.78 2.31 6.00
C LYS A 15 21.42 1.83 6.49
N ILE A 16 21.44 0.90 7.44
CA ILE A 16 20.23 0.49 8.14
C ILE A 16 19.84 1.58 9.15
N ILE A 17 18.66 2.14 8.97
CA ILE A 17 17.98 3.00 9.94
C ILE A 17 17.00 2.13 10.70
N SER A 18 17.06 2.17 12.04
CA SER A 18 16.11 1.48 12.91
C SER A 18 15.41 2.47 13.83
N ILE A 19 14.09 2.33 13.96
CA ILE A 19 13.25 3.21 14.78
C ILE A 19 12.46 2.35 15.75
N ASN A 20 12.67 2.56 17.06
CA ASN A 20 12.01 1.82 18.13
C ASN A 20 10.80 2.60 18.69
N PHE A 21 9.59 2.19 18.35
CA PHE A 21 8.35 2.86 18.79
C PHE A 21 7.98 2.62 20.27
N SER A 22 8.75 1.81 21.01
CA SER A 22 8.58 1.66 22.47
C SER A 22 9.30 2.73 23.29
N GLU A 23 10.26 3.43 22.70
CA GLU A 23 10.99 4.51 23.35
C GLU A 23 10.32 5.85 23.02
N PRO A 24 10.65 6.95 23.73
CA PRO A 24 10.23 8.29 23.33
C PRO A 24 10.80 8.64 21.94
N VAL A 25 10.11 8.23 20.89
CA VAL A 25 10.50 8.50 19.50
C VAL A 25 9.96 9.85 19.04
N ALA A 26 10.70 10.49 18.14
CA ALA A 26 10.26 11.70 17.45
C ALA A 26 9.02 11.46 16.56
N PHE A 27 8.68 10.21 16.26
CA PHE A 27 7.67 9.84 15.27
C PHE A 27 6.51 9.07 15.90
N LYS A 28 5.29 9.48 15.56
CA LYS A 28 4.08 8.70 15.82
C LYS A 28 3.97 7.56 14.80
N PRO A 29 3.24 6.47 15.07
CA PRO A 29 2.99 5.42 14.08
C PRO A 29 2.29 5.91 12.81
N SER A 30 1.60 7.05 12.88
CA SER A 30 1.00 7.74 11.73
C SER A 30 1.94 8.70 11.01
N ALA A 31 3.21 8.78 11.41
CA ALA A 31 4.17 9.69 10.79
C ALA A 31 4.41 9.28 9.33
N THR A 32 4.56 10.28 8.47
CA THR A 32 4.83 10.07 7.05
C THR A 32 6.32 9.99 6.77
N VAL A 33 6.69 9.40 5.62
CA VAL A 33 8.07 9.45 5.11
C VAL A 33 8.53 10.90 4.92
N PHE A 34 7.62 11.80 4.50
CA PHE A 34 7.93 13.22 4.39
C PHE A 34 8.33 13.86 5.74
N GLU A 35 7.59 13.59 6.82
CA GLU A 35 7.93 14.11 8.16
C GLU A 35 9.27 13.56 8.68
N PHE A 36 9.56 12.30 8.39
CA PHE A 36 10.86 11.68 8.67
C PHE A 36 11.99 12.42 7.93
N LEU A 37 11.84 12.65 6.62
CA LEU A 37 12.84 13.35 5.82
C LEU A 37 13.08 14.78 6.32
N CYS A 38 12.03 15.51 6.69
CA CYS A 38 12.15 16.85 7.29
C CYS A 38 12.94 16.86 8.60
N THR A 39 12.89 15.76 9.37
CA THR A 39 13.57 15.65 10.66
C THR A 39 15.06 15.37 10.48
N ILE A 40 15.44 14.52 9.52
CA ILE A 40 16.84 14.16 9.26
C ILE A 40 17.60 15.31 8.58
N GLU A 41 16.94 16.13 7.75
CA GLU A 41 17.58 17.26 7.08
C GLU A 41 17.83 18.50 7.97
N ASN A 42 17.63 18.41 9.28
CA ASN A 42 18.05 19.45 10.24
C ASN A 42 17.58 20.88 9.87
N LYS A 43 16.30 21.05 9.49
CA LYS A 43 15.71 22.32 9.05
C LYS A 43 16.41 22.97 7.84
N ASN A 44 17.12 22.22 6.99
CA ASN A 44 17.55 22.75 5.70
C ASN A 44 16.31 23.10 4.86
N SER A 45 16.39 24.26 4.20
CA SER A 45 15.26 24.90 3.56
C SER A 45 14.74 24.13 2.36
N LEU A 46 15.48 23.19 1.78
CA LEU A 46 15.17 22.59 0.47
C LEU A 46 13.95 21.67 0.48
N ILE A 47 13.90 20.62 1.32
CA ILE A 47 12.69 19.77 1.41
C ILE A 47 11.49 20.59 1.89
N GLN A 48 11.69 21.56 2.80
CA GLN A 48 10.62 22.45 3.25
C GLN A 48 10.18 23.48 2.19
N GLU A 49 11.08 23.93 1.32
CA GLU A 49 10.83 24.90 0.24
C GLU A 49 10.12 24.21 -0.92
N TYR A 50 10.53 22.99 -1.27
CA TYR A 50 9.79 22.12 -2.19
C TYR A 50 8.39 21.79 -1.67
N ALA A 51 8.27 21.47 -0.37
CA ALA A 51 6.97 21.28 0.27
C ALA A 51 6.10 22.54 0.29
N ARG A 52 6.69 23.74 0.19
CA ARG A 52 5.96 25.02 0.14
C ARG A 52 5.61 25.46 -1.29
N LYS A 53 6.32 24.99 -2.32
CA LYS A 53 6.30 25.62 -3.66
C LYS A 53 5.45 24.96 -4.73
N ASP A 54 5.06 23.70 -4.62
CA ASP A 54 3.92 23.08 -5.33
C ASP A 54 4.02 21.54 -5.18
N TYR A 55 2.89 20.90 -4.86
CA TYR A 55 2.78 19.50 -4.46
C TYR A 55 3.16 18.44 -5.53
N GLU A 56 3.57 18.85 -6.74
CA GLU A 56 3.63 17.95 -7.90
C GLU A 56 5.01 17.38 -8.23
N ILE A 57 6.09 17.75 -7.53
CA ILE A 57 7.48 17.46 -7.94
C ILE A 57 8.34 16.88 -6.80
N PHE A 58 7.74 16.24 -5.78
CA PHE A 58 8.55 15.52 -4.79
C PHE A 58 8.11 14.06 -4.69
N SER A 59 8.84 13.21 -5.38
CA SER A 59 8.68 11.76 -5.33
C SER A 59 9.88 11.08 -4.70
N VAL A 60 9.61 9.96 -4.05
CA VAL A 60 10.65 9.04 -3.55
C VAL A 60 10.52 7.72 -4.27
N SER A 61 11.64 7.02 -4.43
CA SER A 61 11.65 5.64 -4.90
C SER A 61 11.84 4.72 -3.70
N LEU A 62 11.04 3.65 -3.64
CA LEU A 62 11.28 2.55 -2.72
C LEU A 62 11.86 1.37 -3.49
N ALA A 63 12.96 0.83 -2.99
CA ALA A 63 13.51 -0.44 -3.49
C ALA A 63 13.20 -1.56 -2.50
N GLN A 64 12.91 -2.75 -3.01
CA GLN A 64 12.73 -3.96 -2.20
C GLN A 64 13.20 -5.20 -2.96
N LEU A 65 13.46 -6.29 -2.24
CA LEU A 65 13.87 -7.55 -2.84
C LEU A 65 12.77 -8.08 -3.77
N ASP A 66 13.13 -8.43 -5.01
CA ASP A 66 12.18 -8.89 -6.03
C ASP A 66 11.87 -10.41 -5.96
N GLY A 67 12.49 -11.12 -5.00
CA GLY A 67 12.37 -12.56 -4.81
C GLY A 67 13.17 -13.42 -5.79
N ARG A 68 13.87 -12.81 -6.75
CA ARG A 68 14.74 -13.46 -7.76
C ARG A 68 16.21 -13.12 -7.58
N GLY A 69 16.56 -12.47 -6.46
CA GLY A 69 17.92 -12.06 -6.12
C GLY A 69 18.29 -10.66 -6.62
N GLY A 70 17.31 -9.85 -7.06
CA GLY A 70 17.51 -8.44 -7.44
C GLY A 70 16.60 -7.49 -6.66
N LEU A 71 16.57 -6.24 -7.10
CA LEU A 71 15.70 -5.20 -6.54
C LEU A 71 14.58 -4.81 -7.51
N GLU A 72 13.38 -4.58 -6.98
CA GLU A 72 12.33 -3.86 -7.67
C GLU A 72 12.20 -2.43 -7.13
N TYR A 73 11.94 -1.48 -8.04
CA TYR A 73 11.85 -0.06 -7.71
C TYR A 73 10.48 0.48 -8.09
N LYS A 74 9.84 1.18 -7.16
CA LYS A 74 8.55 1.85 -7.38
C LYS A 74 8.62 3.28 -6.85
N SER A 75 8.03 4.22 -7.58
CA SER A 75 7.97 5.64 -7.21
C SER A 75 6.68 5.96 -6.44
N PHE A 76 6.78 6.83 -5.44
CA PHE A 76 5.72 7.14 -4.48
C PHE A 76 5.71 8.62 -4.09
N ASP A 77 4.55 9.11 -3.64
CA ASP A 77 4.44 10.37 -2.91
C ASP A 77 4.75 10.12 -1.42
N PRO A 78 5.81 10.73 -0.86
CA PRO A 78 6.22 10.52 0.53
C PRO A 78 5.24 11.10 1.56
N HIS A 79 4.30 11.97 1.16
CA HIS A 79 3.22 12.44 2.04
C HIS A 79 2.14 11.37 2.25
N LEU A 80 2.10 10.37 1.36
CA LEU A 80 1.12 9.30 1.38
C LEU A 80 1.69 7.99 1.95
N LEU A 81 3.01 7.88 2.07
CA LEU A 81 3.68 6.76 2.72
C LEU A 81 3.80 6.97 4.23
N LEU A 82 3.30 6.02 4.99
CA LEU A 82 3.54 5.97 6.44
C LEU A 82 4.92 5.37 6.71
N LEU A 83 5.65 5.95 7.66
CA LEU A 83 7.00 5.56 8.00
C LEU A 83 7.12 4.06 8.37
N PRO A 84 6.17 3.43 9.10
CA PRO A 84 6.19 1.99 9.34
C PRO A 84 6.21 1.10 8.10
N MET A 85 5.71 1.58 6.96
CA MET A 85 5.71 0.82 5.70
C MET A 85 7.12 0.60 5.16
N MET A 86 8.09 1.41 5.62
CA MET A 86 9.48 1.31 5.20
C MET A 86 10.17 0.05 5.65
N HIS A 87 9.62 -0.67 6.64
CA HIS A 87 10.23 -1.90 7.13
C HIS A 87 10.59 -2.86 5.98
N GLY A 88 11.86 -3.27 5.91
CA GLY A 88 12.37 -4.17 4.87
C GLY A 88 12.55 -3.56 3.49
N LYS A 89 12.57 -2.23 3.37
CA LYS A 89 12.70 -1.51 2.09
C LYS A 89 13.88 -0.54 2.12
N GLN A 90 14.32 -0.09 0.96
CA GLN A 90 15.23 1.04 0.81
C GLN A 90 14.43 2.29 0.45
N LEU A 91 14.72 3.41 1.12
CA LEU A 91 14.21 4.73 0.75
C LEU A 91 15.25 5.47 -0.11
N ILE A 92 14.82 5.98 -1.26
CA ILE A 92 15.65 6.72 -2.22
C ILE A 92 14.93 8.03 -2.55
N ILE A 93 15.65 9.15 -2.47
CA ILE A 93 15.13 10.47 -2.88
C ILE A 93 15.49 10.71 -4.35
N ASN A 94 14.53 11.04 -5.19
CA ASN A 94 14.79 11.23 -6.62
C ASN A 94 15.48 12.59 -6.87
N ARG A 95 16.75 12.58 -7.30
CA ARG A 95 17.59 13.79 -7.45
C ARG A 95 17.14 14.73 -8.58
N ASP A 96 16.66 14.21 -9.70
CA ASP A 96 16.33 15.03 -10.88
C ASP A 96 15.19 16.04 -10.63
N GLU A 97 14.36 15.77 -9.62
CA GLU A 97 13.28 16.66 -9.19
C GLU A 97 13.78 17.82 -8.30
N LEU A 98 14.92 17.65 -7.64
CA LEU A 98 15.48 18.62 -6.69
C LEU A 98 16.24 19.78 -7.36
N LYS A 99 16.46 19.74 -8.68
CA LYS A 99 17.09 20.79 -9.54
C LYS A 99 18.31 21.51 -8.95
N ILE A 100 18.99 20.91 -7.97
CA ILE A 100 20.09 21.47 -7.18
C ILE A 100 20.97 20.29 -6.80
N ASP A 101 22.29 20.41 -6.95
CA ASP A 101 23.26 19.44 -6.44
C ASP A 101 23.31 19.50 -4.91
N PRO A 102 22.78 18.50 -4.16
CA PRO A 102 22.98 18.45 -2.73
C PRO A 102 24.45 18.12 -2.42
N PRO A 103 24.97 18.50 -1.23
CA PRO A 103 26.31 18.10 -0.81
C PRO A 103 26.49 16.59 -0.94
N SER A 104 27.57 16.15 -1.61
CA SER A 104 27.89 14.75 -1.92
C SER A 104 27.83 13.81 -0.72
N ASP A 105 28.01 14.35 0.47
CA ASP A 105 28.25 13.62 1.72
C ASP A 105 26.94 13.27 2.45
N ILE A 106 25.81 13.88 2.06
CA ILE A 106 24.52 13.72 2.73
C ILE A 106 23.74 12.53 2.16
N TYR A 107 23.98 12.17 0.90
CA TYR A 107 23.22 11.14 0.21
C TYR A 107 24.12 10.15 -0.54
N ASN A 108 24.38 9.00 0.08
CA ASN A 108 25.11 7.91 -0.57
C ASN A 108 24.16 7.08 -1.46
N PHE A 109 23.90 7.57 -2.66
CA PHE A 109 23.17 6.83 -3.71
C PHE A 109 24.07 5.83 -4.45
N ASN A 110 25.37 5.77 -4.12
CA ASN A 110 26.38 5.02 -4.85
C ASN A 110 26.76 3.70 -4.16
N ALA A 111 26.02 3.29 -3.10
CA ALA A 111 26.18 1.95 -2.56
C ALA A 111 25.88 0.94 -3.68
N PRO A 112 26.80 -0.02 -3.97
CA PRO A 112 26.56 -1.06 -4.96
C PRO A 112 25.25 -1.79 -4.67
N GLU A 113 24.51 -2.17 -5.72
CA GLU A 113 23.23 -2.89 -5.58
C GLU A 113 23.38 -4.16 -4.73
N GLU A 114 24.50 -4.86 -4.85
CA GLU A 114 24.85 -6.04 -4.05
C GLU A 114 24.89 -5.73 -2.53
N GLU A 115 25.47 -4.61 -2.13
CA GLU A 115 25.52 -4.18 -0.73
C GLU A 115 24.11 -3.88 -0.21
N ILE A 116 23.27 -3.21 -1.02
CA ILE A 116 21.89 -2.92 -0.65
C ILE A 116 21.08 -4.22 -0.48
N ILE A 117 21.26 -5.20 -1.37
CA ILE A 117 20.61 -6.51 -1.29
C ILE A 117 20.99 -7.21 0.02
N GLU A 118 22.29 -7.22 0.38
CA GLU A 118 22.76 -7.79 1.65
C GLU A 118 22.12 -7.10 2.88
N LEU A 119 22.08 -5.77 2.88
CA LEU A 119 21.43 -5.01 3.95
C LEU A 119 19.93 -5.33 4.05
N LEU A 120 19.22 -5.42 2.93
CA LEU A 120 17.79 -5.74 2.92
C LEU A 120 17.52 -7.18 3.37
N HIS A 121 18.36 -8.14 3.00
CA HIS A 121 18.27 -9.51 3.51
C HIS A 121 18.40 -9.56 5.03
N SER A 122 19.34 -8.80 5.61
CA SER A 122 19.52 -8.75 7.07
C SER A 122 18.30 -8.22 7.83
N ILE A 123 17.44 -7.43 7.16
CA ILE A 123 16.17 -6.94 7.72
C ILE A 123 15.03 -7.94 7.47
N ALA A 124 14.97 -8.52 6.27
CA ALA A 124 13.89 -9.40 5.82
C ALA A 124 13.76 -10.71 6.61
N ASP A 125 14.82 -11.12 7.31
CA ASP A 125 14.80 -12.26 8.22
C ASP A 125 13.86 -12.04 9.43
N ASP A 126 13.58 -10.79 9.80
CA ASP A 126 12.64 -10.46 10.86
C ASP A 126 11.19 -10.44 10.37
N ARG A 127 10.59 -11.63 10.28
CA ARG A 127 9.18 -11.82 9.88
C ARG A 127 8.17 -11.67 11.02
N ASN A 128 8.60 -11.16 12.18
CA ASN A 128 7.70 -10.96 13.30
C ASN A 128 6.76 -9.79 13.01
N THR A 129 5.46 -9.98 13.28
CA THR A 129 4.45 -8.93 13.20
C THR A 129 4.94 -7.66 13.92
N LYS A 130 4.86 -6.50 13.27
CA LYS A 130 5.18 -5.23 13.93
C LYS A 130 3.93 -4.68 14.61
N ILE A 131 4.03 -4.37 15.90
CA ILE A 131 2.98 -3.68 16.65
C ILE A 131 3.61 -2.43 17.22
N LEU A 132 3.29 -1.29 16.63
CA LEU A 132 3.88 0.01 16.97
C LEU A 132 2.81 0.84 17.68
N GLU A 133 3.04 1.18 18.94
CA GLU A 133 2.06 1.91 19.75
C GLU A 133 2.69 3.14 20.40
N THR A 134 2.13 4.32 20.13
CA THR A 134 2.59 5.57 20.73
C THR A 134 1.43 6.56 20.80
N MET A 135 1.27 7.25 21.94
CA MET A 135 0.24 8.29 22.14
C MET A 135 -1.19 7.85 21.79
N GLY A 136 -1.54 6.59 22.06
CA GLY A 136 -2.87 6.02 21.77
C GLY A 136 -3.14 5.71 20.30
N LEU A 137 -2.11 5.79 19.44
CA LEU A 137 -2.13 5.32 18.06
C LEU A 137 -1.42 3.96 18.00
N MET A 138 -2.00 3.02 17.27
CA MET A 138 -1.48 1.68 17.07
C MET A 138 -1.40 1.34 15.59
N TYR A 139 -0.25 0.86 15.16
CA TYR A 139 0.00 0.41 13.80
C TYR A 139 0.39 -1.07 13.83
N LEU A 140 -0.35 -1.88 13.08
CA LEU A 140 -0.23 -3.31 13.02
C LEU A 140 0.27 -3.71 11.63
N LYS A 141 1.42 -4.37 11.57
CA LYS A 141 2.05 -4.83 10.31
C LYS A 141 2.35 -6.33 10.36
N PRO A 142 1.35 -7.18 10.08
CA PRO A 142 1.56 -8.62 9.89
C PRO A 142 2.25 -8.92 8.55
N PHE A 143 2.83 -10.12 8.45
CA PHE A 143 3.49 -10.62 7.23
C PHE A 143 2.83 -11.89 6.66
N THR A 144 1.75 -12.37 7.28
CA THR A 144 1.00 -13.56 6.84
C THR A 144 -0.49 -13.28 6.89
N LEU A 145 -1.25 -13.92 6.00
CA LEU A 145 -2.71 -13.76 5.97
C LEU A 145 -3.35 -14.23 7.29
N GLU A 146 -2.81 -15.29 7.90
CA GLU A 146 -3.31 -15.79 9.18
C GLU A 146 -3.26 -14.71 10.28
N GLU A 147 -2.12 -14.02 10.40
CA GLU A 147 -1.96 -12.96 11.40
C GLU A 147 -2.82 -11.73 11.07
N VAL A 148 -2.99 -11.40 9.78
CA VAL A 148 -3.94 -10.34 9.36
C VAL A 148 -5.35 -10.65 9.86
N LEU A 149 -5.87 -11.86 9.60
CA LEU A 149 -7.23 -12.24 9.99
C LEU A 149 -7.39 -12.24 11.52
N ARG A 150 -6.39 -12.74 12.25
CA ARG A 150 -6.36 -12.69 13.72
C ARG A 150 -6.40 -11.27 14.26
N LEU A 151 -5.58 -10.38 13.71
CA LEU A 151 -5.52 -8.97 14.11
C LEU A 151 -6.81 -8.23 13.75
N LYS A 152 -7.38 -8.49 12.56
CA LYS A 152 -8.65 -7.90 12.14
C LYS A 152 -9.80 -8.34 13.03
N HIS A 153 -9.84 -9.62 13.43
CA HIS A 153 -10.82 -10.12 14.38
C HIS A 153 -10.66 -9.52 15.78
N ARG A 154 -9.42 -9.31 16.24
CA ARG A 154 -9.12 -8.70 17.55
C ARG A 154 -9.42 -7.20 17.58
N TYR A 155 -9.16 -6.50 16.49
CA TYR A 155 -9.28 -5.05 16.37
C TYR A 155 -10.27 -4.70 15.25
N LEU A 156 -11.55 -4.89 15.55
CA LEU A 156 -12.65 -4.78 14.57
C LEU A 156 -12.72 -3.39 13.90
N ASP A 157 -12.36 -2.35 14.62
CA ASP A 157 -12.31 -0.96 14.16
C ASP A 157 -10.97 -0.56 13.51
N ALA A 158 -9.99 -1.47 13.44
CA ALA A 158 -8.74 -1.19 12.75
C ALA A 158 -9.03 -0.90 11.27
N LEU A 159 -8.51 0.25 10.83
CA LEU A 159 -8.53 0.65 9.43
C LEU A 159 -7.53 -0.22 8.67
N VAL A 160 -8.03 -1.04 7.75
CA VAL A 160 -7.18 -1.80 6.85
C VAL A 160 -6.62 -0.86 5.79
N ILE A 161 -5.31 -0.90 5.57
CA ILE A 161 -4.64 -0.16 4.49
C ILE A 161 -3.75 -1.11 3.70
N ASN A 162 -3.62 -0.82 2.41
CA ASN A 162 -2.58 -1.40 1.58
C ASN A 162 -1.95 -0.28 0.75
N GLY A 163 -0.80 0.26 1.17
CA GLY A 163 -0.24 1.42 0.47
C GLY A 163 -0.97 2.71 0.84
N LEU A 164 -2.08 2.95 0.11
CA LEU A 164 -2.93 4.12 0.26
C LEU A 164 -4.38 3.71 0.50
N THR A 165 -4.85 3.99 1.70
CA THR A 165 -6.29 4.14 1.93
C THR A 165 -6.47 5.05 3.12
N HIS A 166 -7.25 6.12 2.93
CA HIS A 166 -7.84 6.97 3.96
C HIS A 166 -7.03 8.07 4.66
N THR A 167 -5.70 8.06 4.74
CA THR A 167 -4.99 9.06 5.57
C THR A 167 -5.24 10.50 5.14
N ARG A 168 -5.24 10.80 3.83
CA ARG A 168 -5.41 12.19 3.34
C ARG A 168 -6.85 12.69 3.40
N HIS A 169 -7.86 11.86 3.09
CA HIS A 169 -9.27 12.29 3.18
C HIS A 169 -9.79 12.29 4.63
N LEU A 170 -9.34 11.38 5.51
CA LEU A 170 -9.66 11.45 6.94
C LEU A 170 -8.92 12.58 7.65
N HIS A 171 -7.63 12.83 7.40
CA HIS A 171 -6.95 13.99 8.01
C HIS A 171 -7.56 15.33 7.61
N ILE A 172 -8.01 15.48 6.34
CA ILE A 172 -8.46 16.77 5.82
C ILE A 172 -9.94 17.05 6.13
N LYS A 173 -10.82 16.04 6.22
CA LYS A 173 -12.27 16.29 6.32
C LYS A 173 -12.94 15.87 7.63
N ASN A 174 -12.42 14.92 8.40
CA ASN A 174 -13.13 14.42 9.58
C ASN A 174 -12.17 14.24 10.75
N LYS A 175 -12.51 14.84 11.89
CA LYS A 175 -11.86 14.68 13.21
C LYS A 175 -11.91 13.23 13.77
N MET A 176 -11.68 12.23 12.94
CA MET A 176 -11.51 10.84 13.35
C MET A 176 -10.05 10.66 13.73
N THR A 177 -9.80 10.46 15.02
CA THR A 177 -8.53 9.94 15.50
C THR A 177 -8.43 8.50 14.99
N LEU A 178 -7.62 8.28 13.94
CA LEU A 178 -7.30 6.95 13.44
C LEU A 178 -6.47 6.22 14.51
N GLN A 179 -7.13 5.61 15.48
CA GLN A 179 -6.46 4.98 16.63
C GLN A 179 -5.73 3.70 16.24
N ARG A 180 -6.21 2.98 15.21
CA ARG A 180 -5.69 1.67 14.82
C ARG A 180 -5.61 1.52 13.30
N ILE A 181 -4.42 1.19 12.81
CA ILE A 181 -4.14 0.92 11.40
C ILE A 181 -3.65 -0.52 11.28
N LEU A 182 -4.21 -1.28 10.34
CA LEU A 182 -3.78 -2.62 9.95
C LEU A 182 -3.22 -2.57 8.53
N ASP A 183 -1.91 -2.58 8.41
CA ASP A 183 -1.20 -2.55 7.13
C ASP A 183 -0.98 -3.96 6.58
N ILE A 184 -1.57 -4.24 5.42
CA ILE A 184 -1.49 -5.53 4.74
C ILE A 184 -0.52 -5.53 3.55
N SER A 185 0.26 -4.46 3.35
CA SER A 185 1.08 -4.26 2.15
C SER A 185 2.19 -5.29 1.93
N ASP A 186 2.70 -5.90 2.99
CA ASP A 186 3.77 -6.92 2.92
C ASP A 186 3.25 -8.35 3.14
N VAL A 187 1.94 -8.58 2.97
CA VAL A 187 1.32 -9.91 3.09
C VAL A 187 1.35 -10.60 1.73
N ALA A 188 2.35 -11.46 1.53
CA ALA A 188 2.61 -12.11 0.24
C ALA A 188 1.41 -12.92 -0.29
N GLU A 189 0.63 -13.55 0.60
CA GLU A 189 -0.55 -14.35 0.21
C GLU A 189 -1.69 -13.51 -0.38
N LEU A 190 -1.64 -12.18 -0.23
CA LEU A 190 -2.58 -11.26 -0.86
C LEU A 190 -2.03 -10.67 -2.16
N ASN A 191 -0.74 -10.85 -2.47
CA ASN A 191 -0.11 -10.31 -3.66
C ASN A 191 0.06 -11.38 -4.76
N PHE A 192 -1.05 -11.74 -5.40
CA PHE A 192 -1.06 -12.71 -6.50
C PHE A 192 -2.02 -12.30 -7.61
N MET A 193 -1.69 -12.72 -8.83
CA MET A 193 -2.52 -12.53 -10.02
C MET A 193 -2.60 -13.86 -10.78
N VAL A 194 -3.81 -14.28 -11.12
CA VAL A 194 -4.07 -15.51 -11.86
C VAL A 194 -4.96 -15.22 -13.06
N GLU A 195 -4.58 -15.76 -14.21
CA GLU A 195 -5.39 -15.72 -15.42
C GLU A 195 -5.88 -17.14 -15.75
N ASP A 196 -7.20 -17.30 -15.77
CA ASP A 196 -7.88 -18.49 -16.30
C ASP A 196 -8.49 -18.18 -17.67
N LYS A 197 -8.98 -19.20 -18.37
CA LYS A 197 -9.76 -19.01 -19.61
C LYS A 197 -11.02 -18.18 -19.39
N LYS A 198 -11.65 -18.27 -18.23
CA LYS A 198 -12.96 -17.63 -17.95
C LYS A 198 -12.88 -16.36 -17.10
N PHE A 199 -11.80 -16.15 -16.35
CA PHE A 199 -11.72 -15.03 -15.42
C PHE A 199 -10.27 -14.61 -15.17
N LEU A 200 -10.14 -13.41 -14.60
CA LEU A 200 -8.93 -12.93 -13.94
C LEU A 200 -9.18 -12.91 -12.43
N ALA A 201 -8.18 -13.28 -11.64
CA ALA A 201 -8.26 -13.30 -10.19
C ALA A 201 -7.09 -12.54 -9.58
N PHE A 202 -7.39 -11.61 -8.69
CA PHE A 202 -6.41 -10.74 -8.03
C PHE A 202 -6.55 -10.88 -6.52
N GLY A 203 -5.43 -11.07 -5.84
CA GLY A 203 -5.40 -10.89 -4.39
C GLY A 203 -5.61 -9.41 -4.03
N ALA A 204 -6.09 -9.15 -2.82
CA ALA A 204 -6.35 -7.77 -2.36
C ALA A 204 -5.07 -6.92 -2.19
N GLY A 205 -3.90 -7.58 -2.23
CA GLY A 205 -2.57 -7.01 -2.12
C GLY A 205 -2.10 -6.27 -3.38
N VAL A 206 -2.69 -6.57 -4.54
CA VAL A 206 -2.15 -6.16 -5.85
C VAL A 206 -2.48 -4.70 -6.16
N ASN A 207 -1.46 -3.90 -6.48
CA ASN A 207 -1.64 -2.49 -6.82
C ASN A 207 -2.16 -2.28 -8.25
N ILE A 208 -2.74 -1.10 -8.51
CA ILE A 208 -3.37 -0.81 -9.81
C ILE A 208 -2.38 -0.87 -10.98
N ASN A 209 -1.12 -0.44 -10.82
CA ASN A 209 -0.15 -0.49 -11.91
C ASN A 209 0.20 -1.93 -12.34
N GLU A 210 0.28 -2.85 -11.38
CA GLU A 210 0.45 -4.28 -11.65
C GLU A 210 -0.76 -4.86 -12.36
N VAL A 211 -1.98 -4.55 -11.89
CA VAL A 211 -3.23 -4.98 -12.54
C VAL A 211 -3.31 -4.45 -13.98
N ILE A 212 -2.99 -3.17 -14.22
CA ILE A 212 -2.96 -2.60 -15.57
C ILE A 212 -2.03 -3.43 -16.46
N THR A 213 -0.81 -3.67 -16.00
CA THR A 213 0.21 -4.39 -16.77
C THR A 213 -0.23 -5.82 -17.09
N PHE A 214 -0.82 -6.50 -16.11
CA PHE A 214 -1.36 -7.85 -16.28
C PHE A 214 -2.53 -7.90 -17.29
N CYS A 215 -3.44 -6.93 -17.24
CA CYS A 215 -4.63 -6.87 -18.08
C CYS A 215 -4.38 -6.38 -19.52
N LYS A 216 -3.19 -5.83 -19.84
CA LYS A 216 -2.87 -5.23 -21.16
C LYS A 216 -3.14 -6.14 -22.36
N ARG A 217 -3.10 -7.46 -22.18
CA ARG A 217 -3.34 -8.44 -23.26
C ARG A 217 -4.71 -9.10 -23.17
N SER A 218 -5.13 -9.46 -21.97
CA SER A 218 -6.29 -10.32 -21.73
C SER A 218 -7.58 -9.54 -21.51
N MET A 219 -7.50 -8.29 -21.04
CA MET A 219 -8.67 -7.45 -20.78
C MET A 219 -8.31 -5.96 -20.94
N VAL A 220 -8.00 -5.56 -22.17
CA VAL A 220 -7.54 -4.21 -22.53
C VAL A 220 -8.44 -3.12 -21.94
N ARG A 221 -9.77 -3.32 -21.99
CA ARG A 221 -10.72 -2.32 -21.52
C ARG A 221 -10.61 -2.06 -20.01
N LEU A 222 -10.36 -3.10 -19.21
CA LEU A 222 -10.11 -2.95 -17.78
C LEU A 222 -8.80 -2.18 -17.54
N ALA A 223 -7.76 -2.47 -18.31
CA ALA A 223 -6.49 -1.75 -18.23
C ALA A 223 -6.66 -0.26 -18.57
N GLU A 224 -7.42 0.08 -19.62
CA GLU A 224 -7.73 1.46 -20.01
C GLU A 224 -8.49 2.21 -18.91
N THR A 225 -9.52 1.60 -18.31
CA THR A 225 -10.27 2.21 -17.21
C THR A 225 -9.38 2.47 -15.99
N LEU A 226 -8.51 1.50 -15.65
CA LEU A 226 -7.60 1.64 -14.52
C LEU A 226 -6.47 2.66 -14.75
N GLN A 227 -6.07 2.89 -16.00
CA GLN A 227 -5.08 3.94 -16.33
C GLN A 227 -5.55 5.35 -15.99
N GLN A 228 -6.87 5.57 -15.88
CA GLN A 228 -7.45 6.85 -15.50
C GLN A 228 -7.37 7.11 -13.97
N VAL A 229 -6.97 6.11 -13.18
CA VAL A 229 -6.83 6.25 -11.73
C VAL A 229 -5.53 6.97 -11.39
N GLY A 230 -5.62 8.23 -10.94
CA GLY A 230 -4.52 8.98 -10.33
C GLY A 230 -3.22 9.06 -11.15
N SER A 231 -2.13 9.45 -10.48
CA SER A 231 -0.78 9.40 -11.03
C SER A 231 -0.17 7.99 -10.90
N VAL A 232 1.01 7.78 -11.49
CA VAL A 232 1.77 6.52 -11.35
C VAL A 232 2.05 6.21 -9.87
N GLN A 233 2.39 7.23 -9.08
CA GLN A 233 2.69 7.12 -7.65
C GLN A 233 1.45 6.68 -6.86
N ILE A 234 0.29 7.24 -7.19
CA ILE A 234 -0.99 6.84 -6.59
C ILE A 234 -1.32 5.39 -6.96
N ARG A 235 -1.13 4.99 -8.23
CA ARG A 235 -1.39 3.61 -8.67
C ARG A 235 -0.41 2.56 -8.14
N ASN A 236 0.78 2.97 -7.72
CA ASN A 236 1.72 2.09 -7.02
C ASN A 236 1.29 1.82 -5.57
N GLN A 237 0.39 2.62 -5.00
CA GLN A 237 -0.10 2.47 -3.63
C GLN A 237 -1.51 1.88 -3.58
N ILE A 238 -2.43 2.36 -4.41
CA ILE A 238 -3.84 1.92 -4.39
C ILE A 238 -3.96 0.51 -4.95
N THR A 239 -4.85 -0.29 -4.36
CA THR A 239 -5.28 -1.59 -4.89
C THR A 239 -6.70 -1.59 -5.43
N LEU A 240 -7.06 -2.66 -6.14
CA LEU A 240 -8.46 -2.87 -6.53
C LEU A 240 -9.38 -2.98 -5.29
N SER A 241 -8.90 -3.60 -4.22
CA SER A 241 -9.65 -3.74 -2.96
C SER A 241 -9.93 -2.36 -2.33
N ASP A 242 -8.98 -1.44 -2.38
CA ASP A 242 -9.15 -0.08 -1.89
C ASP A 242 -10.22 0.69 -2.67
N ILE A 243 -10.22 0.56 -4.00
CA ILE A 243 -11.23 1.21 -4.84
C ILE A 243 -12.63 0.64 -4.56
N ILE A 244 -12.73 -0.68 -4.44
CA ILE A 244 -13.99 -1.39 -4.15
C ILE A 244 -14.56 -0.99 -2.79
N THR A 245 -13.72 -0.91 -1.75
CA THR A 245 -14.16 -0.55 -0.39
C THR A 245 -14.49 0.92 -0.23
N THR A 246 -13.79 1.81 -0.94
CA THR A 246 -13.96 3.25 -0.77
C THR A 246 -15.10 3.82 -1.62
N ALA A 247 -15.56 3.14 -2.69
CA ALA A 247 -16.66 3.47 -3.62
C ALA A 247 -16.59 4.84 -4.35
N VAL A 248 -16.06 5.88 -3.70
CA VAL A 248 -15.90 7.26 -4.14
C VAL A 248 -14.73 7.43 -5.12
N LEU A 249 -13.74 6.52 -5.10
CA LEU A 249 -12.51 6.67 -5.89
C LEU A 249 -12.74 6.50 -7.39
N ASN A 250 -13.71 5.68 -7.81
CA ASN A 250 -14.12 5.56 -9.22
C ASN A 250 -15.45 4.79 -9.37
N GLY A 251 -16.60 5.49 -9.27
CA GLY A 251 -17.92 4.86 -9.44
C GLY A 251 -18.11 4.19 -10.81
N GLY A 252 -17.41 4.67 -11.84
CA GLY A 252 -17.38 4.06 -13.17
C GLY A 252 -16.73 2.68 -13.17
N LEU A 253 -15.60 2.51 -12.46
CA LEU A 253 -14.95 1.21 -12.30
C LEU A 253 -15.85 0.23 -11.52
N ILE A 254 -16.50 0.68 -10.45
CA ILE A 254 -17.39 -0.19 -9.67
C ILE A 254 -18.57 -0.67 -10.53
N SER A 255 -19.17 0.24 -11.31
CA SER A 255 -20.24 -0.09 -12.25
C SER A 255 -19.77 -1.09 -13.31
N PHE A 256 -18.57 -0.88 -13.86
CA PHE A 256 -17.95 -1.78 -14.84
C PHE A 256 -17.72 -3.18 -14.26
N LEU A 257 -17.11 -3.28 -13.07
CA LEU A 257 -16.87 -4.57 -12.40
C LEU A 257 -18.18 -5.27 -12.03
N THR A 258 -19.20 -4.51 -11.66
CA THR A 258 -20.53 -5.03 -11.31
C THR A 258 -21.21 -5.61 -12.55
N ALA A 259 -21.19 -4.88 -13.67
CA ALA A 259 -21.74 -5.35 -14.95
C ALA A 259 -21.06 -6.61 -15.47
N LEU A 260 -19.77 -6.79 -15.19
CA LEU A 260 -19.01 -8.02 -15.50
C LEU A 260 -19.40 -9.21 -14.61
N GLY A 261 -20.21 -9.03 -13.56
CA GLY A 261 -20.52 -10.10 -12.62
C GLY A 261 -19.33 -10.45 -11.73
N SER A 262 -18.48 -9.48 -11.38
CA SER A 262 -17.32 -9.69 -10.51
C SER A 262 -17.74 -10.24 -9.14
N ARG A 263 -16.88 -11.05 -8.53
CA ARG A 263 -17.12 -11.66 -7.21
C ARG A 263 -15.97 -11.37 -6.27
N LEU A 264 -16.28 -11.26 -4.99
CA LEU A 264 -15.31 -11.04 -3.92
C LEU A 264 -15.28 -12.25 -3.00
N ARG A 265 -14.10 -12.62 -2.52
CA ARG A 265 -13.93 -13.51 -1.37
C ARG A 265 -13.61 -12.69 -0.14
N LEU A 266 -14.44 -12.84 0.88
CA LEU A 266 -14.27 -12.26 2.19
C LEU A 266 -13.83 -13.36 3.15
N ALA A 267 -12.78 -13.11 3.90
CA ALA A 267 -12.21 -14.05 4.86
C ALA A 267 -12.20 -13.46 6.27
N SER A 268 -12.44 -14.29 7.27
CA SER A 268 -12.15 -14.01 8.68
C SER A 268 -11.58 -15.27 9.34
N VAL A 269 -11.26 -15.19 10.63
CA VAL A 269 -10.83 -16.37 11.41
C VAL A 269 -11.89 -17.47 11.48
N ILE A 270 -13.16 -17.15 11.23
CA ILE A 270 -14.30 -18.08 11.29
C ILE A 270 -14.44 -18.87 9.99
N GLY A 271 -13.97 -18.31 8.86
CA GLY A 271 -14.04 -18.94 7.55
C GLY A 271 -14.12 -17.93 6.42
N ASN A 272 -14.47 -18.42 5.24
CA ASN A 272 -14.52 -17.64 4.02
C ASN A 272 -15.93 -17.67 3.42
N ARG A 273 -16.34 -16.56 2.80
CA ARG A 273 -17.54 -16.50 1.96
C ARG A 273 -17.25 -15.75 0.67
N GLU A 274 -18.04 -16.05 -0.36
CA GLU A 274 -18.03 -15.29 -1.60
C GLU A 274 -19.34 -14.53 -1.76
N CYS A 275 -19.28 -13.29 -2.23
CA CYS A 275 -20.44 -12.52 -2.69
C CYS A 275 -20.18 -11.98 -4.09
N LYS A 276 -21.24 -11.85 -4.90
CA LYS A 276 -21.15 -11.04 -6.11
C LYS A 276 -21.00 -9.58 -5.71
N LEU A 277 -20.26 -8.81 -6.49
CA LEU A 277 -20.01 -7.41 -6.21
C LEU A 277 -21.31 -6.61 -6.04
N GLU A 278 -22.32 -6.89 -6.87
CA GLU A 278 -23.68 -6.31 -6.75
C GLU A 278 -24.31 -6.55 -5.38
N ASP A 279 -24.20 -7.78 -4.85
CA ASP A 279 -24.77 -8.18 -3.57
C ASP A 279 -23.93 -7.68 -2.38
N CYS A 280 -22.67 -7.32 -2.63
CA CYS A 280 -21.80 -6.81 -1.59
C CYS A 280 -22.11 -5.34 -1.27
N TYR A 281 -22.88 -4.56 -2.05
CA TYR A 281 -23.22 -3.17 -1.71
C TYR A 281 -24.60 -3.04 -1.04
N SER A 282 -24.66 -2.26 0.05
CA SER A 282 -25.92 -1.81 0.67
C SER A 282 -26.54 -0.64 -0.11
N GLU A 283 -27.80 -0.30 0.20
CA GLU A 283 -28.53 0.83 -0.42
C GLU A 283 -27.78 2.18 -0.38
N HIS A 284 -26.82 2.34 0.53
CA HIS A 284 -26.02 3.56 0.69
C HIS A 284 -24.64 3.50 0.00
N GLN A 285 -24.45 2.59 -0.97
CA GLN A 285 -23.16 2.36 -1.66
C GLN A 285 -22.00 1.99 -0.72
N LYS A 286 -22.31 1.51 0.49
CA LYS A 286 -21.31 0.94 1.40
C LYS A 286 -21.26 -0.57 1.22
N ILE A 287 -20.06 -1.09 1.07
CA ILE A 287 -19.85 -2.53 0.99
C ILE A 287 -20.19 -3.21 2.33
N ASN A 288 -20.98 -4.28 2.27
CA ASN A 288 -21.44 -5.11 3.38
C ASN A 288 -20.36 -6.14 3.76
N ILE A 289 -19.27 -5.63 4.31
CA ILE A 289 -18.17 -6.40 4.90
C ILE A 289 -18.37 -6.37 6.41
N LYS A 290 -18.35 -7.55 7.06
CA LYS A 290 -18.41 -7.60 8.52
C LYS A 290 -17.14 -6.99 9.12
N PRO A 291 -17.19 -6.41 10.33
CA PRO A 291 -16.02 -5.75 10.92
C PRO A 291 -14.76 -6.64 11.07
N ASP A 292 -14.91 -7.96 11.13
CA ASP A 292 -13.84 -8.96 11.21
C ASP A 292 -13.43 -9.56 9.86
N GLU A 293 -14.10 -9.19 8.76
CA GLU A 293 -13.83 -9.69 7.42
C GLU A 293 -12.81 -8.83 6.66
N LEU A 294 -12.08 -9.48 5.77
CA LEU A 294 -11.12 -8.89 4.85
C LEU A 294 -11.41 -9.38 3.42
N ILE A 295 -11.38 -8.49 2.43
CA ILE A 295 -11.31 -8.92 1.01
C ILE A 295 -9.96 -9.59 0.79
N THR A 296 -9.98 -10.84 0.35
CA THR A 296 -8.75 -11.61 0.06
C THR A 296 -8.59 -11.90 -1.42
N LEU A 297 -9.69 -11.94 -2.18
CA LEU A 297 -9.69 -12.25 -3.60
C LEU A 297 -10.78 -11.46 -4.33
N ILE A 298 -10.43 -10.97 -5.51
CA ILE A 298 -11.31 -10.29 -6.46
C ILE A 298 -11.29 -11.11 -7.75
N ILE A 299 -12.45 -11.61 -8.17
CA ILE A 299 -12.62 -12.43 -9.38
C ILE A 299 -13.39 -11.62 -10.40
N ILE A 300 -12.78 -11.38 -11.57
CA ILE A 300 -13.34 -10.59 -12.67
C ILE A 300 -13.55 -11.53 -13.87
N PRO A 301 -14.80 -11.83 -14.24
CA PRO A 301 -15.08 -12.63 -15.44
C PRO A 301 -14.53 -11.97 -16.70
N LYS A 302 -14.03 -12.79 -17.62
CA LYS A 302 -13.70 -12.35 -18.99
C LYS A 302 -14.98 -12.29 -19.80
N LEU A 303 -15.07 -11.30 -20.68
CA LEU A 303 -16.14 -11.23 -21.68
C LEU A 303 -16.03 -12.44 -22.62
N VAL A 304 -17.16 -13.04 -22.97
CA VAL A 304 -17.21 -14.02 -24.07
C VAL A 304 -17.26 -13.29 -25.41
N ASP A 305 -16.85 -13.98 -26.49
CA ASP A 305 -16.88 -13.42 -27.84
C ASP A 305 -18.28 -12.86 -28.16
N ASN A 306 -18.34 -11.58 -28.56
CA ASN A 306 -19.53 -10.74 -28.85
C ASN A 306 -20.18 -9.99 -27.68
N GLU A 307 -19.70 -10.08 -26.44
CA GLU A 307 -20.18 -9.19 -25.37
C GLU A 307 -19.49 -7.82 -25.43
N ILE A 308 -20.29 -6.75 -25.47
CA ILE A 308 -19.80 -5.37 -25.45
C ILE A 308 -20.34 -4.68 -24.22
N ILE A 309 -19.45 -4.39 -23.25
CA ILE A 309 -19.77 -3.51 -22.13
C ILE A 309 -19.29 -2.10 -22.50
N LYS A 310 -20.23 -1.16 -22.58
CA LYS A 310 -19.94 0.27 -22.72
C LYS A 310 -20.25 0.96 -21.40
N SER A 311 -19.29 1.69 -20.86
CA SER A 311 -19.60 2.75 -19.91
C SER A 311 -20.33 3.84 -20.69
N VAL A 312 -21.55 4.16 -20.27
CA VAL A 312 -22.32 5.31 -20.80
C VAL A 312 -21.83 6.58 -20.13
#